data_AF-G7YR40-F1
#
_entry.id   AF-G7YR40-F1
#
_cell.length_a   1.000
_cell.length_b   1.000
_cell.length_c   1.000
_cell.angle_alpha   90.00
_cell.angle_beta   90.00
_cell.angle_gamma   90.00
#
_symmetry.space_group_name_H-M   'P 1'
#
loop_
_entity.id
_entity.type
_entity.pdbx_description
1 polymer ?
#
loop_
_entity_poly.entity_id
_entity_poly.type
_entity_poly.pdbx_seq_one_letter_code
_entity_poly.pdbx_strand_id
1 'polypeptide(L)'
;MRSDLFYTSKEIVQPTEDDPDEGIRDLVDIVFKRLDMDRDGRVIFQDFLTAVQDDPLLLEILGPCFPEEKVAAAFLSTFQEVNLPVSISYLKPSRPTVVV
;
A
#
# COMPACT_ATOMS: atom_id res chain seq x y z
N MET A 1 30.44 -21.34 33.90
CA MET A 1 29.33 -22.23 33.50
C MET A 1 28.06 -21.50 33.07
N ARG A 2 27.46 -20.56 33.84
CA ARG A 2 26.34 -19.72 33.32
C ARG A 2 26.79 -18.52 32.47
N SER A 3 28.01 -18.04 32.69
CA SER A 3 28.64 -16.97 31.92
C SER A 3 28.97 -17.39 30.49
N ASP A 4 29.43 -18.63 30.33
CA ASP A 4 29.94 -19.15 29.05
C ASP A 4 28.81 -19.37 28.05
N LEU A 5 27.65 -19.81 28.54
CA LEU A 5 26.43 -19.98 27.74
C LEU A 5 25.95 -18.64 27.15
N PHE A 6 26.08 -17.55 27.89
CA PHE A 6 25.70 -16.21 27.41
C PHE A 6 26.70 -15.64 26.40
N TYR A 7 27.97 -16.04 26.51
CA TYR A 7 29.03 -15.63 25.58
C TYR A 7 28.91 -16.39 24.25
N THR A 8 28.68 -17.70 24.30
CA THR A 8 28.47 -18.52 23.09
C THR A 8 27.21 -18.15 22.31
N SER A 9 26.15 -17.65 22.96
CA SER A 9 24.92 -17.22 22.25
C SER A 9 25.12 -15.97 21.40
N LYS A 10 26.13 -15.14 21.70
CA LYS A 10 26.46 -13.95 20.87
C LYS A 10 27.23 -14.31 19.60
N GLU A 11 27.82 -15.49 19.56
CA GLU A 11 28.71 -15.94 18.47
C GLU A 11 27.98 -16.82 17.42
N ILE A 12 26.70 -17.14 17.64
CA ILE A 12 25.89 -18.00 16.74
C ILE A 12 24.88 -17.16 15.92
N VAL A 13 24.93 -15.83 16.01
CA VAL A 13 24.30 -15.00 14.98
C VAL A 13 25.27 -15.00 13.81
N GLN A 14 24.96 -15.82 12.79
CA GLN A 14 25.59 -15.61 11.50
C GLN A 14 25.37 -14.14 11.12
N PRO A 15 26.43 -13.37 10.82
CA PRO A 15 26.26 -12.05 10.28
C PRO A 15 25.71 -12.25 8.87
N THR A 16 24.39 -12.24 8.72
CA THR A 16 23.84 -11.68 7.49
C THR A 16 24.31 -10.23 7.52
N GLU A 17 25.37 -9.94 6.76
CA GLU A 17 25.89 -8.58 6.49
C GLU A 17 24.89 -7.74 5.67
N ASP A 18 23.60 -8.04 5.77
CA ASP A 18 22.56 -7.28 5.11
C ASP A 18 22.25 -6.08 6.02
N ASP A 19 22.59 -4.91 5.51
CA ASP A 19 22.29 -3.63 6.15
C ASP A 19 20.79 -3.57 6.44
N PRO A 20 20.34 -3.45 7.70
CA PRO A 20 18.91 -3.43 8.03
C PRO A 20 18.14 -2.31 7.30
N ASP A 21 18.83 -1.29 6.78
CA ASP A 21 18.25 -0.18 6.04
C ASP A 21 18.25 -0.39 4.51
N GLU A 22 18.83 -1.47 3.99
CA GLU A 22 18.80 -1.79 2.55
C GLU A 22 17.37 -1.96 2.04
N GLY A 23 16.54 -2.74 2.73
CA GLY A 23 15.14 -2.89 2.35
C GLY A 23 14.34 -1.60 2.38
N ILE A 24 14.69 -0.67 3.27
CA ILE A 24 14.04 0.65 3.33
C ILE A 24 14.42 1.49 2.11
N ARG A 25 15.71 1.50 1.75
CA ARG A 25 16.19 2.22 0.56
C ARG A 25 15.55 1.68 -0.72
N ASP A 26 15.43 0.36 -0.85
CA ASP A 26 14.76 -0.26 -2.00
C ASP A 26 13.28 0.13 -2.10
N LEU A 27 12.57 0.18 -0.98
CA LEU A 27 11.18 0.63 -0.94
C LEU A 27 11.05 2.11 -1.34
N VAL A 28 11.93 2.98 -0.83
CA VAL A 28 11.97 4.39 -1.22
C VAL A 28 12.23 4.52 -2.72
N ASP A 29 13.20 3.79 -3.26
CA ASP A 29 13.51 3.80 -4.69
C ASP A 29 12.34 3.32 -5.56
N ILE A 30 11.59 2.30 -5.11
CA ILE A 30 10.38 1.84 -5.79
C ILE A 30 9.31 2.94 -5.79
N VAL A 31 9.11 3.62 -4.66
CA VAL A 31 8.13 4.72 -4.55
C VAL A 31 8.49 5.85 -5.51
N PHE A 32 9.76 6.30 -5.52
CA PHE A 32 10.21 7.35 -6.44
C PHE A 32 10.06 6.91 -7.90
N LYS A 33 10.43 5.68 -8.26
CA LYS A 33 10.22 5.16 -9.63
C LYS A 33 8.77 5.18 -10.09
N ARG A 34 7.79 5.10 -9.18
CA ARG A 34 6.37 5.11 -9.48
C ARG A 34 5.73 6.50 -9.45
N LEU A 35 6.24 7.40 -8.61
CA LEU A 35 5.61 8.70 -8.35
C LEU A 35 6.36 9.89 -8.93
N ASP A 36 7.68 9.81 -9.10
CA ASP A 36 8.52 10.90 -9.63
C ASP A 36 8.51 10.83 -11.17
N MET A 37 7.58 11.58 -11.76
CA MET A 37 7.27 11.50 -13.19
C MET A 37 8.34 12.14 -14.07
N ASP A 38 9.08 13.13 -13.56
CA ASP A 38 10.14 13.82 -14.29
C ASP A 38 11.57 13.43 -13.85
N ARG A 39 11.68 12.60 -12.81
CA ARG A 39 12.92 12.04 -12.26
C ARG A 39 13.86 13.11 -11.69
N ASP A 40 13.30 14.16 -11.10
CA ASP A 40 14.08 15.23 -10.46
C ASP A 40 14.44 14.92 -8.99
N GLY A 41 14.00 13.77 -8.47
CA GLY A 41 14.20 13.35 -7.09
C GLY A 41 13.19 13.95 -6.11
N ARG A 42 12.09 14.53 -6.60
CA ARG A 42 10.97 15.03 -5.80
C ARG A 42 9.65 14.48 -6.35
N VAL A 43 8.63 14.52 -5.51
CA VAL A 43 7.26 14.20 -5.90
C VAL A 43 6.42 15.42 -5.56
N ILE A 44 6.09 16.22 -6.57
CA ILE A 44 5.13 17.32 -6.40
C ILE A 44 3.70 16.82 -6.65
N PHE A 45 2.71 17.65 -6.33
CA PHE A 45 1.30 17.29 -6.51
C PHE A 45 0.96 16.86 -7.94
N GLN A 46 1.57 17.49 -8.94
CA GLN A 46 1.33 17.14 -10.33
C GLN A 46 1.83 15.73 -10.67
N ASP A 47 3.00 15.34 -10.17
CA ASP A 47 3.55 14.00 -10.39
C ASP A 47 2.66 12.95 -9.73
N PHE A 48 2.31 13.18 -8.46
CA PHE A 48 1.41 12.31 -7.71
C PHE A 48 0.04 12.16 -8.40
N LEU A 49 -0.57 13.27 -8.81
CA LEU A 49 -1.86 13.26 -9.51
C LEU A 49 -1.79 12.48 -10.82
N THR A 50 -0.72 12.70 -11.60
CA THR A 50 -0.52 12.02 -12.89
C THR A 50 -0.31 10.52 -12.68
N ALA A 51 0.55 10.14 -11.73
CA ALA A 51 0.84 8.74 -11.40
C ALA A 51 -0.41 8.01 -10.92
N VAL A 52 -1.19 8.60 -10.00
CA VAL A 52 -2.43 8.02 -9.48
C VAL A 52 -3.52 7.92 -10.53
N GLN A 53 -3.59 8.84 -11.49
CA GLN A 53 -4.54 8.74 -12.59
C GLN A 53 -4.22 7.58 -13.55
N ASP A 54 -2.94 7.24 -13.70
CA ASP A 54 -2.49 6.10 -14.51
C ASP A 54 -2.67 4.77 -13.76
N ASP A 55 -2.29 4.73 -12.48
CA ASP A 55 -2.44 3.56 -11.60
C ASP A 55 -3.05 3.97 -10.25
N PRO A 56 -4.38 3.84 -10.07
CA PRO A 56 -5.03 4.26 -8.83
C PRO A 56 -4.66 3.44 -7.59
N LEU A 57 -3.95 2.31 -7.74
CA LEU A 57 -3.39 1.58 -6.58
C LEU A 57 -2.28 2.40 -5.88
N LEU A 58 -1.67 3.36 -6.58
CA LEU A 58 -0.63 4.21 -6.02
C LEU A 58 -1.15 5.17 -4.92
N LEU A 59 -2.46 5.30 -4.76
CA LEU A 59 -3.08 6.01 -3.63
C LEU A 59 -2.66 5.45 -2.27
N GLU A 60 -2.35 4.15 -2.20
CA GLU A 60 -1.98 3.45 -0.96
C GLU A 60 -0.55 2.89 -1.02
N ILE A 61 0.31 3.45 -1.88
CA ILE A 61 1.69 2.95 -2.08
C ILE A 61 2.56 2.99 -0.81
N LEU A 62 2.30 3.94 0.09
CA LEU A 62 2.98 4.05 1.38
C LEU A 62 2.27 3.27 2.50
N GLY A 63 1.25 2.50 2.15
CA GLY A 63 0.40 1.75 3.06
C GLY A 63 -1.07 2.14 2.98
N PRO A 64 -1.95 1.33 3.59
CA PRO A 64 -3.38 1.57 3.60
C PRO A 64 -3.71 2.86 4.35
N CYS A 65 -4.42 3.77 3.70
CA CYS A 65 -4.88 5.02 4.29
C CYS A 65 -6.39 5.24 4.13
N PHE A 66 -7.07 4.40 3.34
CA PHE A 66 -8.52 4.38 3.23
C PHE A 66 -9.12 3.32 4.15
N PRO A 67 -10.39 3.49 4.58
CA PRO A 67 -11.09 2.43 5.28
C PRO A 67 -11.26 1.20 4.39
N GLU A 68 -11.21 0.01 5.00
CA GLU A 68 -11.61 -1.21 4.31
C GLU A 68 -13.05 -1.06 3.76
N GLU A 69 -13.30 -1.63 2.58
CA GLU A 69 -14.59 -1.53 1.89
C GLU A 69 -15.77 -1.92 2.77
N LYS A 70 -15.62 -2.97 3.59
CA LYS A 70 -16.66 -3.43 4.53
C LYS A 70 -16.98 -2.39 5.60
N VAL A 71 -15.97 -1.71 6.10
CA VAL A 71 -16.11 -0.65 7.11
C VAL A 71 -16.77 0.58 6.48
N ALA A 72 -16.34 0.95 5.28
CA ALA A 72 -16.96 2.05 4.52
C ALA A 72 -18.44 1.76 4.20
N ALA A 73 -18.76 0.56 3.71
CA ALA A 73 -20.12 0.14 3.40
C ALA A 73 -21.01 0.09 4.65
N ALA A 74 -20.50 -0.46 5.76
CA ALA A 74 -21.21 -0.46 7.04
C ALA A 74 -21.49 0.97 7.53
N PHE A 75 -20.49 1.85 7.48
CA PHE A 75 -20.63 3.25 7.87
C PHE A 75 -21.67 3.98 6.98
N LEU A 76 -21.60 3.84 5.65
CA LEU A 76 -22.54 4.48 4.73
C LEU A 76 -23.97 3.98 4.92
N SER A 77 -24.15 2.70 5.27
CA SER A 77 -25.48 2.14 5.55
C SER A 77 -26.19 2.78 6.76
N THR A 78 -25.45 3.46 7.64
CA THR A 78 -26.03 4.16 8.80
C THR A 78 -26.79 5.45 8.44
N PHE A 79 -26.61 5.97 7.22
CA PHE A 79 -27.20 7.24 6.76
C PHE A 79 -28.48 7.11 5.90
N GLN A 80 -29.09 5.91 5.83
CA GLN A 80 -30.32 5.54 5.09
C GLN A 80 -30.16 5.25 3.57
N GLU A 81 -31.03 4.34 3.07
CA GLU A 81 -31.02 3.58 1.81
C GLU A 81 -30.12 4.10 0.67
N VAL A 82 -29.10 3.30 0.34
CA VAL A 82 -28.00 3.68 -0.53
C VAL A 82 -28.43 3.71 -2.01
N ASN A 83 -28.42 4.91 -2.62
CA ASN A 83 -28.45 5.11 -4.07
C ASN A 83 -27.03 5.51 -4.52
N LEU A 84 -26.16 4.51 -4.74
CA LEU A 84 -24.76 4.76 -5.13
C LEU A 84 -24.68 5.29 -6.58
N PRO A 85 -24.00 6.42 -6.82
CA PRO A 85 -23.69 6.85 -8.18
C PRO A 85 -22.69 5.86 -8.83
N VAL A 86 -22.99 5.47 -10.06
CA VAL A 86 -22.37 4.37 -10.85
C VAL A 86 -20.90 4.66 -11.25
N SER A 87 -20.32 5.77 -10.82
CA SER A 87 -19.04 6.27 -11.32
C SER A 87 -17.80 5.92 -10.50
N ILE A 88 -17.89 5.08 -9.46
CA ILE A 88 -16.69 4.53 -8.80
C ILE A 88 -16.24 3.30 -9.59
N SER A 89 -15.28 3.53 -10.50
CA SER A 89 -14.80 2.64 -11.56
C SER A 89 -14.28 1.25 -11.14
N TYR A 90 -14.14 0.98 -9.84
CA TYR A 90 -13.68 -0.32 -9.31
C TYR A 90 -14.80 -1.28 -8.91
N LEU A 91 -16.05 -0.81 -8.82
CA LEU A 91 -17.21 -1.65 -8.52
C LEU A 91 -18.00 -1.91 -9.81
N LYS A 92 -17.51 -2.84 -10.66
CA LYS A 92 -18.37 -3.40 -11.71
C LYS A 92 -19.37 -4.35 -11.07
N PRO A 93 -20.70 -4.12 -11.17
CA PRO A 93 -21.67 -5.12 -10.77
C PRO A 93 -21.50 -6.33 -11.68
N SER A 94 -21.22 -7.51 -11.11
CA SER A 94 -21.38 -8.78 -11.81
C SER A 94 -22.83 -8.87 -12.27
N ARG A 95 -23.04 -8.89 -13.60
CA ARG A 95 -24.34 -8.95 -14.27
C ARG A 95 -25.35 -9.86 -13.55
N PRO A 96 -26.64 -9.47 -13.45
CA PRO A 96 -27.67 -10.46 -13.16
C PRO A 96 -27.79 -11.39 -14.37
N THR A 97 -27.60 -12.70 -14.15
CA THR A 97 -28.04 -13.70 -15.12
C THR A 97 -29.55 -13.65 -15.14
N VAL A 98 -30.11 -13.03 -16.18
CA VAL A 98 -31.53 -13.14 -16.49
C VAL A 98 -31.79 -14.60 -16.85
N VAL A 99 -32.52 -15.31 -16.00
CA VAL A 99 -33.19 -16.56 -16.35
C VAL A 99 -34.69 -16.33 -16.24
N VAL A 100 -35.27 -16.31 -17.45
CA VAL A 100 -36.67 -16.31 -17.93
C VAL A 100 -37.74 -16.61 -16.90
#